data_AF-A0A954L5T4-F1
#
_entry.id   AF-A0A954L5T4-F1
#
_cell.length_a   1.000
_cell.length_b   1.000
_cell.length_c   1.000
_cell.angle_alpha   90.00
_cell.angle_beta   90.00
_cell.angle_gamma   90.00
#
_symmetry.space_group_name_H-M   'P 1'
#
loop_
_entity.id
_entity.type
_entity.pdbx_description
1 polymer ?
#
loop_
_entity_poly.entity_id
_entity_poly.type
_entity_poly.pdbx_seq_one_letter_code
_entity_poly.pdbx_strand_id
1 'polypeptide(L)'
;ANPGDETSTQLHARIYHDEDAELYLNGKRVAVLTGYVTNYREVLLPDGAVQAGENVLAVHCHQTDGGQYIDVGLIGLTPRKPAP
;
A
#
# COMPACT_ATOMS: atom_id res chain seq x y z
N ALA A 1 -24.57 -12.81 -17.71
CA ALA A 1 -23.83 -12.39 -16.51
C ALA A 1 -24.82 -11.72 -15.56
N ASN A 2 -24.87 -12.11 -14.28
CA ASN A 2 -25.75 -11.46 -13.31
C ASN A 2 -25.08 -10.16 -12.82
N PRO A 3 -25.81 -9.04 -12.71
CA PRO A 3 -25.29 -7.71 -12.38
C PRO A 3 -24.81 -7.53 -10.92
N GLY A 4 -24.52 -8.63 -10.20
CA GLY A 4 -24.09 -8.63 -8.80
C GLY A 4 -22.71 -9.25 -8.54
N ASP A 5 -21.91 -9.51 -9.58
CA ASP A 5 -20.63 -10.24 -9.50
C ASP A 5 -19.38 -9.34 -9.65
N GLU A 6 -19.56 -8.01 -9.63
CA GLU A 6 -18.46 -7.04 -9.71
C GLU A 6 -17.79 -6.91 -8.34
N THR A 7 -16.81 -7.76 -8.03
CA THR A 7 -15.96 -7.59 -6.85
C THR A 7 -15.08 -6.36 -7.03
N SER A 8 -15.34 -5.30 -6.25
CA SER A 8 -14.52 -4.08 -6.28
C SER A 8 -13.10 -4.38 -5.81
N THR A 9 -12.11 -4.09 -6.66
CA THR A 9 -10.69 -4.16 -6.29
C THR A 9 -10.33 -2.97 -5.41
N GLN A 10 -9.79 -3.23 -4.22
CA GLN A 10 -9.27 -2.20 -3.32
C GLN A 10 -7.77 -2.02 -3.55
N LEU A 11 -7.30 -0.79 -3.62
CA LEU A 11 -5.88 -0.49 -3.78
C LEU A 11 -5.19 -0.45 -2.43
N HIS A 12 -4.09 -1.18 -2.29
CA HIS A 12 -3.27 -1.21 -1.10
C HIS A 12 -1.80 -0.91 -1.44
N ALA A 13 -1.08 -0.31 -0.50
CA ALA A 13 0.37 -0.38 -0.48
C ALA A 13 0.79 -1.68 0.23
N ARG A 14 1.58 -2.51 -0.46
CA ARG A 14 2.24 -3.66 0.14
C ARG A 14 3.66 -3.25 0.53
N ILE A 15 3.96 -3.26 1.82
CA ILE A 15 5.18 -2.67 2.37
C ILE A 15 5.87 -3.56 3.38
N TYR A 16 7.20 -3.59 3.33
CA TYR A 16 8.08 -4.13 4.36
C TYR A 16 9.13 -3.06 4.66
N HIS A 17 9.14 -2.58 5.91
CA HIS A 17 9.99 -1.52 6.38
C HIS A 17 10.66 -1.90 7.71
N ASP A 18 11.86 -1.36 7.90
CA ASP A 18 12.62 -1.45 9.14
C ASP A 18 12.78 -0.02 9.70
N GLU A 19 11.99 0.29 10.74
CA GLU A 19 11.68 1.62 11.31
C GLU A 19 10.59 2.46 10.60
N ASP A 20 10.32 3.64 11.20
CA ASP A 20 9.28 4.58 10.82
C ASP A 20 9.36 4.93 9.33
N ALA A 21 8.22 4.84 8.65
CA ALA A 21 8.11 5.09 7.21
C ALA A 21 6.91 5.96 6.85
N GLU A 22 7.10 6.82 5.86
CA GLU A 22 6.07 7.68 5.28
C GLU A 22 5.91 7.42 3.79
N LEU A 23 4.67 7.22 3.34
CA LEU A 23 4.35 6.94 1.94
C LEU A 23 3.61 8.13 1.34
N TYR A 24 4.02 8.50 0.14
CA TYR A 24 3.45 9.58 -0.64
C TYR A 24 3.07 9.06 -2.03
N LEU A 25 1.87 9.40 -2.47
CA LEU A 25 1.41 9.12 -3.83
C LEU A 25 0.94 10.43 -4.46
N ASN A 26 1.51 10.78 -5.62
CA ASN A 26 1.24 12.02 -6.33
C ASN A 26 1.40 13.27 -5.43
N GLY A 27 2.44 13.26 -4.59
CA GLY A 27 2.74 14.35 -3.64
C GLY A 27 1.88 14.39 -2.38
N LYS A 28 0.85 13.53 -2.24
CA LYS A 28 0.01 13.44 -1.06
C LYS A 28 0.47 12.31 -0.15
N ARG A 29 0.63 12.58 1.15
CA ARG A 29 0.91 11.54 2.15
C ARG A 29 -0.30 10.61 2.29
N VAL A 30 -0.08 9.31 2.08
CA VAL A 30 -1.13 8.28 2.10
C VAL A 30 -0.99 7.31 3.26
N ALA A 31 0.21 7.18 3.85
CA ALA A 31 0.42 6.39 5.06
C ALA A 31 1.56 6.95 5.91
N VAL A 32 1.46 6.71 7.22
CA VAL A 32 2.54 6.87 8.21
C VAL A 32 2.58 5.56 9.00
N LEU A 33 3.74 4.96 9.07
CA LEU A 33 4.00 3.67 9.68
C LEU A 33 5.08 3.86 10.73
N THR A 34 4.94 3.17 11.87
CA THR A 34 5.85 3.31 13.01
C THR A 34 6.49 1.98 13.36
N GLY A 35 7.74 1.99 13.81
CA GLY A 35 8.52 0.82 14.14
C GLY A 35 8.87 -0.02 12.91
N TYR A 36 9.32 -1.26 13.13
CA TYR A 36 9.63 -2.19 12.05
C TYR A 36 8.57 -3.29 11.94
N VAL A 37 8.48 -3.90 10.76
CA VAL A 37 7.72 -5.13 10.53
C VAL A 37 8.66 -6.24 10.12
N THR A 38 8.27 -7.51 10.28
CA THR A 38 9.10 -8.67 9.90
C THR A 38 8.57 -9.42 8.68
N ASN A 39 7.54 -8.85 8.03
CA ASN A 39 6.91 -9.36 6.82
C ASN A 39 6.17 -8.23 6.11
N TYR A 40 5.80 -8.45 4.84
CA TYR A 40 4.97 -7.51 4.11
C TYR A 40 3.61 -7.30 4.80
N ARG A 41 3.20 -6.04 4.89
CA ARG A 41 1.89 -5.59 5.33
C ARG A 41 1.15 -4.91 4.20
N GLU A 42 -0.17 -4.96 4.25
CA GLU A 42 -1.06 -4.36 3.28
C GLU A 42 -1.76 -3.16 3.95
N VAL A 43 -1.52 -1.97 3.42
CA VAL A 43 -2.09 -0.71 3.92
C VAL A 43 -3.11 -0.23 2.89
N LEU A 44 -4.38 -0.18 3.28
CA LEU A 44 -5.44 0.33 2.41
C LEU A 44 -5.15 1.79 2.06
N LEU A 45 -5.13 2.10 0.76
CA LEU A 45 -4.96 3.46 0.28
C LEU A 45 -6.30 4.18 0.18
N PRO A 46 -6.33 5.51 0.38
CA PRO A 46 -7.56 6.27 0.22
C PRO A 46 -8.03 6.24 -1.24
N ASP A 47 -9.35 6.34 -1.44
CA ASP A 47 -9.92 6.43 -2.77
C ASP A 47 -9.34 7.62 -3.55
N GLY A 48 -9.12 7.42 -4.84
CA GLY A 48 -8.53 8.45 -5.71
C GLY A 48 -7.07 8.78 -5.41
N ALA A 49 -6.34 7.94 -4.65
CA ALA A 49 -4.90 8.13 -4.44
C ALA A 49 -4.09 8.01 -5.74
N VAL A 50 -4.57 7.19 -6.68
CA VAL A 50 -4.02 7.06 -8.04
C VAL A 50 -4.81 7.89 -9.04
N GLN A 51 -4.11 8.33 -10.08
CA GLN A 51 -4.69 9.01 -11.24
C GLN A 51 -4.50 8.17 -12.51
N ALA A 52 -5.27 8.46 -13.55
CA ALA A 52 -5.07 7.85 -14.86
C ALA A 52 -3.70 8.25 -15.42
N GLY A 53 -2.95 7.28 -15.95
CA GLY A 53 -1.62 7.50 -16.51
C GLY A 53 -0.52 7.45 -15.44
N GLU A 54 0.38 8.43 -15.46
CA GLU A 54 1.57 8.44 -14.62
C GLU A 54 1.22 8.72 -13.15
N ASN A 55 1.84 7.96 -12.26
CA ASN A 55 1.74 8.13 -10.83
C ASN A 55 3.16 8.13 -10.23
N VAL A 56 3.39 9.00 -9.25
CA VAL A 56 4.66 9.08 -8.54
C VAL A 56 4.49 8.55 -7.12
N LEU A 57 5.13 7.42 -6.84
CA LEU A 57 5.27 6.88 -5.49
C LEU A 57 6.60 7.34 -4.90
N ALA A 58 6.55 7.95 -3.72
CA ALA A 58 7.73 8.28 -2.93
C ALA A 58 7.60 7.65 -1.54
N VAL A 59 8.73 7.18 -1.00
CA VAL A 59 8.81 6.63 0.35
C VAL A 59 9.98 7.27 1.08
N HIS A 60 9.77 7.57 2.35
CA HIS A 60 10.83 7.97 3.27
C HIS A 60 10.82 6.99 4.43
N CYS A 61 11.90 6.25 4.63
CA CYS A 61 12.10 5.40 5.79
C CYS A 61 13.19 6.07 6.64
N HIS A 62 12.87 6.43 7.87
CA HIS A 62 13.82 7.04 8.79
C HIS A 62 14.41 5.95 9.67
N GLN A 63 15.72 5.84 9.67
CA GLN A 63 16.46 4.80 10.37
C GLN A 63 17.30 5.43 11.47
N THR A 64 17.19 4.90 12.69
CA THR A 64 17.83 5.43 13.90
C THR A 64 18.87 4.48 14.49
N ASP A 65 18.69 3.16 14.40
CA ASP A 65 19.66 2.17 14.88
C ASP A 65 19.46 0.75 14.29
N GLY A 66 20.54 -0.02 14.17
CA GLY A 66 20.48 -1.42 13.78
C GLY A 66 20.43 -1.65 12.26
N GLY A 67 19.36 -2.30 11.79
CA GLY A 67 19.19 -2.69 10.38
C GLY A 67 18.80 -1.52 9.48
N GLN A 68 18.67 -1.75 8.17
CA GLN A 68 17.97 -0.81 7.29
C GLN A 68 17.28 -1.55 6.16
N TYR A 69 15.99 -1.29 5.96
CA TYR A 69 15.24 -1.92 4.90
C TYR A 69 13.97 -1.14 4.55
N ILE A 70 13.70 -1.04 3.25
CA ILE A 70 12.43 -0.57 2.73
C ILE A 70 12.12 -1.26 1.39
N ASP A 71 10.90 -1.78 1.27
CA ASP A 71 10.32 -2.23 0.01
C ASP A 71 8.84 -1.89 -0.02
N VAL A 72 8.37 -1.33 -1.13
CA VAL A 72 7.00 -0.86 -1.32
C VAL A 72 6.53 -1.12 -2.74
N GLY A 73 5.35 -1.69 -2.86
CA GLY A 73 4.62 -1.81 -4.13
C GLY A 73 3.14 -1.48 -3.97
N LEU A 74 2.47 -1.16 -5.09
CA LEU A 74 1.02 -1.02 -5.14
C LEU A 74 0.40 -2.34 -5.59
N ILE A 75 -0.65 -2.78 -4.90
CA ILE A 75 -1.40 -4.01 -5.24
C ILE A 75 -2.90 -3.73 -5.28
N GLY A 76 -3.60 -4.44 -6.16
CA GLY A 76 -5.05 -4.54 -6.13
C GLY A 76 -5.48 -5.80 -5.39
N LEU A 77 -6.26 -5.66 -4.33
CA LEU A 77 -6.88 -6.78 -3.62
C LEU A 77 -8.34 -6.90 -4.06
N THR A 78 -8.66 -8.01 -4.71
CA THR A 78 -10.03 -8.36 -5.08
C THR A 78 -10.55 -9.38 -4.06
N PRO A 79 -11.67 -9.10 -3.35
CA PRO A 79 -12.25 -10.09 -2.45
C PRO A 79 -12.53 -11.39 -3.20
N ARG A 80 -12.10 -12.52 -2.64
CA ARG A 80 -12.41 -13.82 -3.23
C ARG A 80 -13.93 -13.99 -3.19
N LYS A 81 -14.54 -14.24 -4.35
CA LYS A 81 -15.93 -14.71 -4.40
C LYS A 81 -16.07 -15.94 -3.47
N PRO A 82 -17.03 -15.96 -2.54
CA PRO A 82 -17.26 -17.14 -1.71
C PRO A 82 -17.51 -18.36 -2.59
N ALA A 83 -16.94 -19.51 -2.22
CA ALA A 83 -17.29 -20.76 -2.88
C ALA A 83 -18.79 -21.05 -2.64
N PRO A 84 -19.50 -21.65 -3.62
CA PRO A 84 -20.91 -22.01 -3.47
C PRO A 84 -21.15 -22.98 -2.31
#